data_AF-A0A452ZHN9-F1
#
_entry.id   AF-A0A452ZHN9-F1
#
_cell.length_a   1.000
_cell.length_b   1.000
_cell.length_c   1.000
_cell.angle_alpha   90.00
_cell.angle_beta   90.00
_cell.angle_gamma   90.00
#
_symmetry.space_group_name_H-M   'P 1'
#
loop_
_entity.id
_entity.type
_entity.pdbx_description
1 polymer ?
#
loop_
_entity_poly.entity_id
_entity_poly.type
_entity_poly.pdbx_seq_one_letter_code
_entity_poly.pdbx_strand_id
1 'polypeptide(L)'
;RPLQSPSRLVSLASSRPPLPPSVNSRSPKFPAPPPPPPPPRFSILLLRSLTGARLTEPKPLFIPRGGRAAASPIPRGSQPRRGRTSERAAEMGLVHCLPLLLLLLSAAAAAAGGGESVSASDYEAQFEAWCAEHGKAYATPGERAARLAAFADNAAFVAAHNAGAAANGLGSPSYTLALNAFADLTHDEFRAARLGRLAVGPGPLGAALPSDGGFEGGVGAVPDALDWRQSGAVTKVKDQGSCGACWSFSATGAMEGINKITTGSLLSLSEQELIDCDRSYNAGCGGGLMTYAYKFVIKNGGIDTEDDYPFREADGTCNKNKVRWRCCRVENYLEHV
;
A
#
# COMPACT_ATOMS: atom_id res chain seq x y z
N ARG A 1 -13.61 -44.11 -40.11
CA ARG A 1 -14.58 -45.24 -40.03
C ARG A 1 -14.59 -45.70 -38.57
N PRO A 2 -15.75 -45.99 -37.94
CA PRO A 2 -17.05 -46.24 -38.55
C PRO A 2 -18.08 -45.10 -38.37
N LEU A 3 -19.04 -45.14 -39.30
CA LEU A 3 -20.26 -44.36 -39.41
C LEU A 3 -21.43 -45.20 -38.85
N GLN A 4 -22.44 -44.56 -38.24
CA GLN A 4 -23.82 -44.41 -38.74
C GLN A 4 -24.82 -44.18 -37.60
N SER A 5 -25.49 -43.03 -37.68
CA SER A 5 -26.79 -42.71 -37.06
C SER A 5 -27.93 -43.27 -37.95
N PRO A 6 -29.22 -43.22 -37.53
CA PRO A 6 -29.96 -41.95 -37.62
C PRO A 6 -30.96 -41.67 -36.46
N SER A 7 -31.23 -40.39 -36.34
CA SER A 7 -32.13 -39.69 -35.42
C SER A 7 -33.62 -40.04 -35.60
N ARG A 8 -34.39 -39.97 -34.49
CA ARG A 8 -35.82 -39.61 -34.51
C ARG A 8 -36.07 -38.43 -33.58
N LEU A 9 -36.47 -37.33 -34.21
CA LEU A 9 -37.15 -36.17 -33.61
C LEU A 9 -38.58 -36.55 -33.23
N VAL A 10 -39.05 -36.12 -32.06
CA VAL A 10 -40.47 -35.85 -31.82
C VAL A 10 -40.60 -34.46 -31.24
N SER A 11 -41.27 -33.62 -32.02
CA SER A 11 -41.76 -32.28 -31.71
C SER A 11 -43.01 -32.39 -30.82
N LEU A 12 -43.11 -31.55 -29.79
CA LEU A 12 -44.40 -31.25 -29.16
C LEU A 12 -44.54 -29.73 -29.08
N ALA A 13 -45.39 -29.23 -29.99
CA ALA A 13 -45.84 -27.87 -30.06
C ALA A 13 -46.93 -27.58 -29.01
N SER A 14 -46.75 -26.43 -28.34
CA SER A 14 -47.75 -25.44 -27.94
C SER A 14 -49.23 -25.84 -27.89
N SER A 15 -49.80 -25.86 -26.68
CA SER A 15 -51.19 -25.48 -26.44
C SER A 15 -51.28 -24.69 -25.12
N ARG A 16 -51.53 -23.38 -25.24
CA ARG A 16 -51.78 -22.47 -24.11
C ARG A 16 -53.18 -22.70 -23.53
N PRO A 17 -53.34 -22.83 -22.20
CA PRO A 17 -54.62 -22.67 -21.54
C PRO A 17 -54.99 -21.18 -21.36
N PRO A 18 -56.29 -20.83 -21.24
CA PRO A 18 -56.76 -19.45 -21.21
C PRO A 18 -56.49 -18.74 -19.88
N LEU A 19 -56.30 -17.42 -19.95
CA LEU A 19 -56.06 -16.52 -18.83
C LEU A 19 -57.34 -16.33 -17.96
N PRO A 20 -57.22 -16.28 -16.62
CA PRO A 20 -58.31 -15.87 -15.73
C PRO A 20 -58.51 -14.33 -15.71
N PRO A 21 -59.69 -13.84 -15.32
CA PRO A 21 -60.02 -12.41 -15.39
C PRO A 21 -59.28 -11.55 -14.36
N SER A 22 -58.98 -10.32 -14.78
CA SER A 22 -58.29 -9.27 -14.02
C SER A 22 -59.03 -8.89 -12.72
N VAL A 23 -58.36 -9.07 -11.58
CA VAL A 23 -58.78 -8.55 -10.28
C VAL A 23 -57.89 -7.37 -9.92
N ASN A 24 -58.48 -6.18 -9.89
CA ASN A 24 -57.90 -4.97 -9.33
C ASN A 24 -57.60 -5.19 -7.83
N SER A 25 -56.32 -5.31 -7.45
CA SER A 25 -55.90 -5.31 -6.05
C SER A 25 -54.99 -4.10 -5.77
N ARG A 26 -55.55 -3.12 -5.06
CA ARG A 26 -54.77 -2.10 -4.36
C ARG A 26 -54.12 -2.76 -3.14
N SER A 27 -52.79 -2.84 -3.11
CA SER A 27 -52.05 -3.26 -1.93
C SER A 27 -52.21 -2.24 -0.78
N PRO A 28 -52.45 -2.66 0.47
CA PRO A 28 -52.44 -1.75 1.60
C PRO A 28 -51.00 -1.28 1.90
N LYS A 29 -50.81 0.03 1.95
CA LYS A 29 -49.57 0.66 2.43
C LYS A 29 -49.47 0.48 3.95
N PHE A 30 -48.52 -0.30 4.43
CA PHE A 30 -48.11 -0.27 5.83
C PHE A 30 -47.25 0.99 6.08
N PRO A 31 -47.48 1.74 7.17
CA PRO A 31 -46.60 2.85 7.53
C PRO A 31 -45.22 2.35 7.94
N ALA A 32 -44.17 3.08 7.55
CA ALA A 32 -42.80 2.79 7.94
C ALA A 32 -42.63 2.92 9.46
N PRO A 33 -41.76 2.11 10.10
CA PRO A 33 -41.45 2.23 11.53
C PRO A 33 -40.84 3.61 11.84
N PRO A 34 -41.09 4.19 13.03
CA PRO A 34 -40.53 5.47 13.41
C PRO A 34 -39.00 5.40 13.52
N PRO A 35 -38.28 6.49 13.21
CA PRO A 35 -36.83 6.52 13.33
C PRO A 35 -36.39 6.40 14.81
N PRO A 36 -35.21 5.80 15.08
CA PRO A 36 -34.67 5.73 16.43
C PRO A 36 -34.35 7.13 16.98
N PRO A 37 -34.42 7.33 18.31
CA PRO A 37 -34.15 8.63 18.92
C PRO A 37 -32.69 9.05 18.69
N PRO A 38 -32.41 10.36 18.54
CA PRO A 38 -31.05 10.86 18.39
C PRO A 38 -30.21 10.57 19.64
N PRO A 39 -28.88 10.38 19.49
CA PRO A 39 -28.00 10.16 20.64
C PRO A 39 -27.99 11.39 21.57
N PRO A 40 -27.83 11.18 22.89
CA PRO A 40 -27.87 12.27 23.86
C PRO A 40 -26.76 13.29 23.60
N ARG A 41 -27.15 14.56 23.51
CA ARG A 41 -26.21 15.70 23.49
C ARG A 41 -25.71 15.94 24.92
N PHE A 42 -24.49 15.51 25.22
CA PHE A 42 -23.82 15.92 26.46
C PHE A 42 -23.04 17.21 26.21
N SER A 43 -23.50 18.30 26.84
CA SER A 43 -22.71 19.53 26.98
C SER A 43 -21.80 19.38 28.20
N ILE A 44 -20.50 19.21 27.97
CA ILE A 44 -19.51 19.28 29.05
C ILE A 44 -19.13 20.76 29.25
N LEU A 45 -19.66 21.34 30.32
CA LEU A 45 -19.15 22.58 30.92
C LEU A 45 -17.76 22.30 31.50
N LEU A 46 -16.72 22.83 30.86
CA LEU A 46 -15.38 22.86 31.43
C LEU A 46 -15.32 23.89 32.56
N LEU A 47 -15.35 23.39 33.80
CA LEU A 47 -14.98 24.13 35.00
C LEU A 47 -13.52 24.55 34.90
N ARG A 48 -13.27 25.87 34.83
CA ARG A 48 -11.96 26.47 35.04
C ARG A 48 -11.49 26.18 36.47
N SER A 49 -10.45 25.36 36.62
CA SER A 49 -9.69 25.30 37.85
C SER A 49 -8.67 26.45 37.88
N LEU A 50 -8.81 27.31 38.88
CA LEU A 50 -7.90 28.38 39.24
C LEU A 50 -6.79 27.81 40.13
N THR A 51 -5.54 27.80 39.65
CA THR A 51 -4.37 27.90 40.54
C THR A 51 -3.24 28.60 39.79
N GLY A 52 -2.91 29.81 40.24
CA GLY A 52 -1.72 30.52 39.83
C GLY A 52 -0.51 30.09 40.64
N ALA A 53 0.65 30.10 40.00
CA ALA A 53 1.94 30.35 40.64
C ALA A 53 2.89 30.93 39.59
N ARG A 54 3.57 32.02 39.97
CA ARG A 54 4.44 32.85 39.15
C ARG A 54 5.89 32.65 39.60
N LEU A 55 6.82 32.69 38.62
CA LEU A 55 8.25 33.05 38.71
C LEU A 55 9.17 31.97 39.32
N THR A 56 10.32 31.62 38.73
CA THR A 56 11.43 32.49 38.29
C THR A 56 12.20 31.93 37.08
N GLU A 57 12.62 32.81 36.15
CA GLU A 57 13.57 32.54 35.06
C GLU A 57 15.03 32.43 35.52
N PRO A 58 15.89 31.72 34.75
CA PRO A 58 17.27 32.13 34.53
C PRO A 58 17.59 32.44 33.05
N LYS A 59 18.42 33.49 32.88
CA LYS A 59 18.93 34.08 31.63
C LYS A 59 19.61 33.09 30.66
N PRO A 60 19.60 33.37 29.35
CA PRO A 60 20.25 32.54 28.33
C PRO A 60 21.77 32.75 28.27
N LEU A 61 22.51 31.65 28.13
CA LEU A 61 23.95 31.61 27.85
C LEU A 61 24.16 31.71 26.33
N PHE A 62 24.91 32.72 25.90
CA PHE A 62 25.26 33.02 24.52
C PHE A 62 26.51 32.20 24.11
N ILE A 63 26.43 31.37 23.05
CA ILE A 63 27.61 30.76 22.40
C ILE A 63 27.44 30.87 20.87
N PRO A 64 28.45 31.37 20.12
CA PRO A 64 28.28 31.85 18.75
C PRO A 64 28.26 30.74 17.68
N ARG A 65 27.58 31.06 16.57
CA ARG A 65 27.52 30.28 15.33
C ARG A 65 28.90 30.20 14.64
N GLY A 66 29.43 28.98 14.50
CA GLY A 66 30.59 28.68 13.66
C GLY A 66 30.23 28.67 12.17
N GLY A 67 30.99 29.41 11.39
CA GLY A 67 30.78 29.66 9.96
C GLY A 67 31.11 28.47 9.05
N ARG A 68 30.48 28.49 7.88
CA ARG A 68 30.71 27.60 6.73
C ARG A 68 32.16 27.73 6.24
N ALA A 69 32.88 26.61 6.18
CA ALA A 69 34.13 26.51 5.44
C ALA A 69 33.83 26.22 3.96
N ALA A 70 34.34 27.09 3.08
CA ALA A 70 34.28 26.95 1.64
C ALA A 70 35.33 25.96 1.14
N ALA A 71 34.94 25.09 0.21
CA ALA A 71 35.85 24.21 -0.53
C ALA A 71 36.53 24.99 -1.66
N SER A 72 37.85 24.85 -1.78
CA SER A 72 38.66 25.32 -2.91
C SER A 72 38.89 24.23 -3.97
N PRO A 73 39.17 24.60 -5.23
CA PRO A 73 38.99 23.73 -6.39
C PRO A 73 40.23 22.93 -6.82
N ILE A 74 39.97 21.78 -7.44
CA ILE A 74 40.91 20.84 -8.06
C ILE A 74 41.30 21.33 -9.47
N PRO A 75 42.58 21.32 -9.88
CA PRO A 75 42.99 21.71 -11.23
C PRO A 75 42.86 20.59 -12.26
N ARG A 76 42.54 20.98 -13.51
CA ARG A 76 42.51 20.15 -14.72
C ARG A 76 43.93 19.95 -15.29
N GLY A 77 44.25 18.73 -15.72
CA GLY A 77 45.33 18.41 -16.67
C GLY A 77 44.90 17.18 -17.50
N SER A 78 44.53 17.38 -18.77
CA SER A 78 45.33 17.13 -20.00
C SER A 78 45.35 15.66 -20.46
N GLN A 79 44.67 15.42 -21.59
CA GLN A 79 44.68 14.19 -22.40
C GLN A 79 46.08 13.84 -22.94
N PRO A 80 46.31 12.57 -23.32
CA PRO A 80 47.22 12.23 -24.40
C PRO A 80 46.49 11.69 -25.64
N ARG A 81 47.08 12.05 -26.79
CA ARG A 81 46.67 11.77 -28.17
C ARG A 81 46.83 10.31 -28.57
N ARG A 82 45.98 9.90 -29.52
CA ARG A 82 46.16 8.73 -30.40
C ARG A 82 47.45 8.84 -31.22
N GLY A 83 48.23 7.77 -31.22
CA GLY A 83 49.27 7.47 -32.22
C GLY A 83 49.08 6.03 -32.72
N ARG A 84 49.15 5.85 -34.04
CA ARG A 84 49.02 4.59 -34.79
C ARG A 84 50.37 4.29 -35.43
N THR A 85 50.63 3.00 -35.70
CA THR A 85 51.74 2.31 -36.43
C THR A 85 52.59 1.45 -35.48
N SER A 86 53.15 0.28 -35.83
CA SER A 86 53.20 -0.59 -37.01
C SER A 86 53.73 -1.95 -36.51
N GLU A 87 53.46 -3.01 -37.27
CA GLU A 87 53.90 -4.41 -37.16
C GLU A 87 55.36 -4.65 -36.72
N ARG A 88 55.59 -5.75 -35.99
CA ARG A 88 56.41 -6.90 -36.48
C ARG A 88 56.49 -8.02 -35.44
N ALA A 89 56.39 -9.26 -35.95
CA ALA A 89 56.50 -10.52 -35.24
C ALA A 89 57.94 -10.87 -34.85
N ALA A 90 58.10 -11.71 -33.82
CA ALA A 90 59.14 -12.74 -33.76
C ALA A 90 58.78 -13.79 -32.67
N GLU A 91 58.88 -15.06 -33.06
CA GLU A 91 58.65 -16.27 -32.27
C GLU A 91 59.80 -16.60 -31.30
N MET A 92 59.50 -17.38 -30.26
CA MET A 92 60.19 -18.63 -29.83
C MET A 92 60.09 -18.83 -28.30
N GLY A 93 59.59 -20.00 -27.87
CA GLY A 93 59.72 -20.42 -26.46
C GLY A 93 58.70 -21.43 -25.94
N LEU A 94 58.21 -22.36 -26.77
CA LEU A 94 57.20 -23.37 -26.42
C LEU A 94 57.80 -24.59 -25.69
N VAL A 95 58.45 -24.45 -24.53
CA VAL A 95 58.92 -25.64 -23.75
C VAL A 95 58.82 -25.52 -22.21
N HIS A 96 58.44 -24.37 -21.63
CA HIS A 96 58.36 -24.24 -20.15
C HIS A 96 56.96 -24.02 -19.56
N CYS A 97 55.90 -24.09 -20.36
CA CYS A 97 54.53 -23.81 -19.87
C CYS A 97 53.76 -25.00 -19.29
N LEU A 98 54.22 -26.24 -19.47
CA LEU A 98 53.47 -27.43 -19.04
C LEU A 98 53.39 -27.65 -17.50
N PRO A 99 54.47 -27.49 -16.70
CA PRO A 99 54.38 -27.70 -15.26
C PRO A 99 53.68 -26.54 -14.52
N LEU A 100 53.69 -25.31 -15.08
CA LEU A 100 52.93 -24.19 -14.52
C LEU A 100 51.42 -24.33 -14.77
N LEU A 101 51.01 -24.93 -15.89
CA LEU A 101 49.61 -25.13 -16.24
C LEU A 101 48.92 -26.13 -15.28
N LEU A 102 49.63 -27.18 -14.87
CA LEU A 102 49.11 -28.20 -13.94
C LEU A 102 48.95 -27.70 -12.51
N LEU A 103 49.84 -26.82 -12.03
CA LEU A 103 49.72 -26.19 -10.70
C LEU A 103 48.54 -25.20 -10.64
N LEU A 104 48.29 -24.45 -11.72
CA LEU A 104 47.15 -23.55 -11.83
C LEU A 104 45.80 -24.28 -11.92
N LEU A 105 45.75 -25.49 -12.51
CA LEU A 105 44.53 -26.30 -12.51
C LEU A 105 44.16 -26.85 -11.12
N SER A 106 45.15 -27.13 -10.26
CA SER A 106 44.86 -27.60 -8.89
C SER A 106 44.36 -26.50 -7.95
N ALA A 107 44.80 -25.25 -8.15
CA ALA A 107 44.38 -24.10 -7.36
C ALA A 107 42.96 -23.63 -7.72
N ALA A 108 42.52 -23.83 -8.96
CA ALA A 108 41.15 -23.52 -9.38
C ALA A 108 40.09 -24.45 -8.76
N ALA A 109 40.47 -25.68 -8.41
CA ALA A 109 39.56 -26.64 -7.76
C ALA A 109 39.33 -26.33 -6.27
N ALA A 110 40.24 -25.62 -5.60
CA ALA A 110 40.15 -25.30 -4.18
C ALA A 110 39.40 -23.98 -3.87
N ALA A 111 39.13 -23.15 -4.88
CA ALA A 111 38.41 -21.88 -4.73
C ALA A 111 36.90 -22.00 -5.05
N ALA A 112 36.41 -23.19 -5.36
CA ALA A 112 34.97 -23.48 -5.42
C ALA A 112 34.43 -23.74 -4.00
N GLY A 113 34.59 -22.76 -3.12
CA GLY A 113 33.75 -22.67 -1.93
C GLY A 113 32.32 -22.46 -2.41
N GLY A 114 31.43 -23.40 -2.09
CA GLY A 114 30.03 -23.40 -2.53
C GLY A 114 29.29 -22.13 -2.15
N GLY A 115 29.18 -21.20 -3.09
CA GLY A 115 27.98 -20.39 -3.20
C GLY A 115 26.91 -21.33 -3.73
N GLU A 116 25.94 -21.68 -2.89
CA GLU A 116 24.80 -22.50 -3.26
C GLU A 116 24.03 -21.77 -4.36
N SER A 117 24.34 -22.09 -5.62
CA SER A 117 23.62 -21.54 -6.75
C SER A 117 22.24 -22.17 -6.71
N VAL A 118 21.26 -21.44 -6.18
CA VAL A 118 19.87 -21.88 -6.14
C VAL A 118 19.46 -22.23 -7.58
N SER A 119 19.31 -23.54 -7.82
CA SER A 119 18.98 -24.06 -9.15
C SER A 119 17.55 -23.68 -9.54
N ALA A 120 17.25 -23.57 -10.83
CA ALA A 120 15.88 -23.29 -11.30
C ALA A 120 14.83 -24.28 -10.74
N SER A 121 15.25 -25.54 -10.48
CA SER A 121 14.38 -26.55 -9.85
C SER A 121 14.08 -26.27 -8.37
N ASP A 122 14.91 -25.51 -7.67
CA ASP A 122 14.66 -25.17 -6.27
C ASP A 122 13.60 -24.07 -6.13
N TYR A 123 13.64 -23.06 -7.01
CA TYR A 123 12.58 -22.04 -7.05
C TYR A 123 11.22 -22.60 -7.46
N GLU A 124 11.17 -23.63 -8.30
CA GLU A 124 9.92 -24.32 -8.66
C GLU A 124 9.23 -24.92 -7.42
N ALA A 125 10.00 -25.62 -6.57
CA ALA A 125 9.48 -26.24 -5.36
C ALA A 125 9.04 -25.19 -4.32
N GLN A 126 9.84 -24.12 -4.15
CA GLN A 126 9.49 -23.00 -3.28
C GLN A 126 8.22 -22.28 -3.76
N PHE A 127 8.06 -22.08 -5.07
CA PHE A 127 6.90 -21.44 -5.66
C PHE A 127 5.63 -22.27 -5.47
N GLU A 128 5.69 -23.59 -5.65
CA GLU A 128 4.56 -24.49 -5.40
C GLU A 128 4.11 -24.46 -3.93
N ALA A 129 5.06 -24.51 -2.99
CA ALA A 129 4.75 -24.38 -1.56
C ALA A 129 4.12 -23.02 -1.22
N TRP A 130 4.68 -21.94 -1.77
CA TRP A 130 4.16 -20.59 -1.60
C TRP A 130 2.75 -20.44 -2.20
N CYS A 131 2.49 -21.02 -3.38
CA CYS A 131 1.17 -21.01 -4.00
C CYS A 131 0.13 -21.73 -3.14
N ALA A 132 0.49 -22.88 -2.55
CA ALA A 132 -0.38 -23.63 -1.66
C ALA A 132 -0.72 -22.83 -0.38
N GLU A 133 0.27 -22.17 0.22
CA GLU A 133 0.07 -21.32 1.39
C GLU A 133 -0.82 -20.11 1.11
N HIS A 134 -0.66 -19.49 -0.07
CA HIS A 134 -1.33 -18.24 -0.43
C HIS A 134 -2.59 -18.44 -1.27
N GLY A 135 -3.01 -19.70 -1.49
CA GLY A 135 -4.19 -20.04 -2.28
C GLY A 135 -4.12 -19.58 -3.74
N LYS A 136 -2.93 -19.55 -4.33
CA LYS A 136 -2.69 -19.06 -5.69
C LYS A 136 -2.91 -20.17 -6.72
N ALA A 137 -3.65 -19.83 -7.77
CA ALA A 137 -3.85 -20.67 -8.95
C ALA A 137 -3.84 -19.79 -10.20
N TYR A 138 -3.21 -20.28 -11.26
CA TYR A 138 -3.02 -19.52 -12.50
C TYR A 138 -3.74 -20.23 -13.65
N ALA A 139 -4.41 -19.45 -14.51
CA ALA A 139 -5.32 -20.01 -15.51
C ALA A 139 -4.60 -20.65 -16.68
N THR A 140 -3.39 -20.17 -16.99
CA THR A 140 -2.63 -20.63 -18.15
C THR A 140 -1.18 -21.00 -17.77
N PRO A 141 -0.56 -21.95 -18.50
CA PRO A 141 0.86 -22.26 -18.30
C PRO A 141 1.78 -21.05 -18.51
N GLY A 142 1.42 -20.15 -19.44
CA GLY A 142 2.18 -18.93 -19.70
C GLY A 142 2.13 -17.95 -18.54
N GLU A 143 0.95 -17.76 -17.93
CA GLU A 143 0.80 -16.97 -16.71
C GLU A 143 1.59 -17.57 -15.55
N ARG A 144 1.46 -18.89 -15.31
CA ARG A 144 2.23 -19.58 -14.27
C ARG A 144 3.74 -19.39 -14.44
N ALA A 145 4.24 -19.51 -15.68
CA ALA A 145 5.66 -19.31 -15.97
C ALA A 145 6.13 -17.87 -15.70
N ALA A 146 5.33 -16.87 -16.04
CA ALA A 146 5.64 -15.47 -15.73
C ALA A 146 5.65 -15.20 -14.21
N ARG A 147 4.69 -15.80 -13.48
CA ARG A 147 4.55 -15.67 -12.02
C ARG A 147 5.70 -16.35 -11.27
N LEU A 148 6.11 -17.53 -11.73
CA LEU A 148 7.30 -18.21 -11.25
C LEU A 148 8.58 -17.39 -11.49
N ALA A 149 8.72 -16.77 -12.67
CA ALA A 149 9.88 -15.93 -12.97
C ALA A 149 9.95 -14.73 -12.01
N ALA A 150 8.83 -14.03 -11.80
CA ALA A 150 8.75 -12.95 -10.82
C ALA A 150 9.05 -13.42 -9.39
N PHE A 151 8.54 -14.59 -9.01
CA PHE A 151 8.84 -15.20 -7.71
C PHE A 151 10.31 -15.51 -7.52
N ALA A 152 10.96 -16.11 -8.52
CA ALA A 152 12.39 -16.43 -8.47
C ALA A 152 13.24 -15.16 -8.34
N ASP A 153 12.92 -14.12 -9.11
CA ASP A 153 13.59 -12.81 -9.03
C ASP A 153 13.43 -12.19 -7.63
N ASN A 154 12.22 -12.21 -7.07
CA ASN A 154 11.93 -11.70 -5.74
C ASN A 154 12.60 -12.53 -4.63
N ALA A 155 12.65 -13.85 -4.74
CA ALA A 155 13.31 -14.74 -3.80
C ALA A 155 14.83 -14.50 -3.77
N ALA A 156 15.44 -14.37 -4.95
CA ALA A 156 16.84 -14.00 -5.07
C ALA A 156 17.12 -12.62 -4.46
N PHE A 157 16.24 -11.64 -4.70
CA PHE A 157 16.34 -10.30 -4.11
C PHE A 157 16.27 -10.31 -2.57
N VAL A 158 15.31 -11.05 -2.00
CA VAL A 158 15.15 -11.21 -0.54
C VAL A 158 16.40 -11.87 0.06
N ALA A 159 16.90 -12.95 -0.54
CA ALA A 159 18.09 -13.64 -0.07
C ALA A 159 19.33 -12.73 -0.12
N ALA A 160 19.52 -11.99 -1.23
CA ALA A 160 20.63 -11.06 -1.38
C ALA A 160 20.59 -9.90 -0.38
N HIS A 161 19.42 -9.31 -0.14
CA HIS A 161 19.24 -8.23 0.86
C HIS A 161 19.59 -8.72 2.27
N ASN A 162 19.06 -9.89 2.65
CA ASN A 162 19.28 -10.47 3.98
C ASN A 162 20.73 -10.97 4.16
N ALA A 163 21.41 -11.41 3.10
CA ALA A 163 22.82 -11.80 3.14
C ALA A 163 23.79 -10.59 3.09
N GLY A 164 23.41 -9.52 2.37
CA GLY A 164 24.15 -8.26 2.22
C GLY A 164 24.38 -7.49 3.52
N ALA A 165 23.64 -7.87 4.56
CA ALA A 165 23.88 -7.58 5.97
C ALA A 165 25.31 -7.86 6.45
N ALA A 166 25.93 -8.89 5.90
CA ALA A 166 27.26 -9.33 6.29
C ALA A 166 28.29 -9.02 5.19
N ALA A 167 27.88 -8.93 3.93
CA ALA A 167 28.80 -8.95 2.78
C ALA A 167 29.36 -7.57 2.36
N ASN A 168 28.64 -6.46 2.60
CA ASN A 168 29.04 -5.14 2.07
C ASN A 168 29.80 -4.24 3.06
N GLY A 169 30.18 -4.75 4.25
CA GLY A 169 30.86 -3.95 5.29
C GLY A 169 30.01 -2.79 5.86
N LEU A 170 28.75 -2.67 5.45
CA LEU A 170 27.79 -1.63 5.85
C LEU A 170 27.01 -1.99 7.13
N GLY A 171 27.37 -3.09 7.79
CA GLY A 171 26.62 -3.66 8.91
C GLY A 171 25.34 -4.36 8.44
N SER A 172 24.67 -5.05 9.36
CA SER A 172 23.38 -5.68 9.08
C SER A 172 22.34 -4.63 8.66
N PRO A 173 21.45 -4.91 7.68
CA PRO A 173 20.47 -3.93 7.24
C PRO A 173 19.57 -3.59 8.42
N SER A 174 19.10 -2.34 8.45
CA SER A 174 18.16 -1.87 9.47
C SER A 174 16.78 -2.54 9.38
N TYR A 175 16.53 -3.32 8.32
CA TYR A 175 15.32 -4.10 8.11
C TYR A 175 15.62 -5.38 7.32
N THR A 176 14.79 -6.40 7.50
CA THR A 176 14.84 -7.64 6.72
C THR A 176 13.71 -7.69 5.70
N LEU A 177 13.87 -8.53 4.69
CA LEU A 177 12.84 -8.84 3.72
C LEU A 177 12.36 -10.28 3.89
N ALA A 178 11.12 -10.54 3.48
CA ALA A 178 10.53 -11.87 3.43
C ALA A 178 9.62 -11.97 2.20
N LEU A 179 9.51 -13.18 1.65
CA LEU A 179 8.50 -13.50 0.65
C LEU A 179 7.11 -13.38 1.29
N ASN A 180 6.19 -12.71 0.61
CA ASN A 180 4.84 -12.45 1.09
C ASN A 180 3.83 -12.62 -0.05
N ALA A 181 2.58 -12.20 0.14
CA ALA A 181 1.51 -12.34 -0.85
C ALA A 181 1.74 -11.65 -2.21
N PHE A 182 2.78 -10.84 -2.32
CA PHE A 182 3.18 -10.13 -3.53
C PHE A 182 4.41 -10.73 -4.22
N ALA A 183 4.91 -11.87 -3.72
CA ALA A 183 6.12 -12.49 -4.26
C ALA A 183 5.99 -12.89 -5.74
N ASP A 184 4.79 -13.12 -6.26
CA ASP A 184 4.54 -13.44 -7.67
C ASP A 184 4.35 -12.21 -8.58
N LEU A 185 4.56 -11.01 -8.06
CA LEU A 185 4.43 -9.76 -8.82
C LEU A 185 5.80 -9.16 -9.11
N THR A 186 5.98 -8.68 -10.34
CA THR A 186 7.06 -7.74 -10.65
C THR A 186 6.83 -6.40 -9.94
N HIS A 187 7.88 -5.59 -9.79
CA HIS A 187 7.75 -4.26 -9.19
C HIS A 187 6.72 -3.38 -9.94
N ASP A 188 6.68 -3.46 -11.27
CA ASP A 188 5.75 -2.68 -12.09
C ASP A 188 4.31 -3.15 -11.93
N GLU A 189 4.07 -4.47 -11.84
CA GLU A 189 2.74 -5.01 -11.54
C GLU A 189 2.29 -4.62 -10.14
N PHE A 190 3.17 -4.72 -9.14
CA PHE A 190 2.90 -4.29 -7.78
C PHE A 190 2.53 -2.81 -7.74
N ARG A 191 3.32 -1.96 -8.41
CA ARG A 191 3.06 -0.52 -8.52
C ARG A 191 1.74 -0.23 -9.22
N ALA A 192 1.45 -0.91 -10.32
CA ALA A 192 0.24 -0.67 -11.10
C ALA A 192 -1.03 -1.09 -10.35
N ALA A 193 -0.98 -2.17 -9.57
CA ALA A 193 -2.14 -2.74 -8.90
C ALA A 193 -2.33 -2.27 -7.44
N ARG A 194 -1.26 -1.88 -6.74
CA ARG A 194 -1.29 -1.63 -5.28
C ARG A 194 -1.00 -0.19 -4.89
N LEU A 195 -0.21 0.54 -5.69
CA LEU A 195 0.07 1.94 -5.42
C LEU A 195 -1.01 2.79 -6.11
N GLY A 196 -2.02 3.22 -5.33
CA GLY A 196 -3.04 4.15 -5.82
C GLY A 196 -2.39 5.38 -6.46
N ARG A 197 -2.97 5.90 -7.56
CA ARG A 197 -2.44 7.13 -8.16
C ARG A 197 -2.88 8.29 -7.28
N LEU A 198 -1.93 8.98 -6.65
CA LEU A 198 -2.26 10.26 -6.03
C LEU A 198 -2.88 11.14 -7.10
N ALA A 199 -4.10 11.61 -6.87
CA ALA A 199 -4.80 12.50 -7.78
C ALA A 199 -4.11 13.87 -7.78
N VAL A 200 -2.96 13.98 -8.45
CA VAL A 200 -2.34 15.26 -8.79
C VAL A 200 -2.99 15.75 -10.08
N GLY A 201 -4.28 16.06 -9.99
CA GLY A 201 -4.93 16.85 -11.03
C GLY A 201 -4.40 18.29 -10.99
N PRO A 202 -4.46 19.06 -12.10
CA PRO A 202 -4.19 20.50 -12.11
C PRO A 202 -5.36 21.25 -11.45
N GLY A 203 -5.67 20.92 -10.20
CA GLY A 203 -6.44 21.77 -9.31
C GLY A 203 -5.46 22.61 -8.51
N PRO A 204 -5.81 23.84 -8.08
CA PRO A 204 -4.88 24.65 -7.33
C PRO A 204 -4.44 23.87 -6.08
N LEU A 205 -3.16 23.51 -6.03
CA LEU A 205 -2.37 23.20 -4.83
C LEU A 205 -2.33 24.43 -3.90
N GLY A 206 -3.49 25.02 -3.60
CA GLY A 206 -3.52 26.41 -3.18
C GLY A 206 -4.89 27.05 -2.99
N ALA A 207 -5.98 26.28 -2.89
CA ALA A 207 -7.04 26.74 -1.99
C ALA A 207 -6.59 26.34 -0.59
N ALA A 208 -5.65 27.12 -0.02
CA ALA A 208 -5.37 27.07 1.40
C ALA A 208 -6.73 27.22 2.10
N LEU A 209 -7.23 26.13 2.66
CA LEU A 209 -8.22 26.25 3.71
C LEU A 209 -7.61 27.18 4.77
N PRO A 210 -8.42 28.01 5.44
CA PRO A 210 -7.92 28.83 6.54
C PRO A 210 -7.00 27.98 7.39
N SER A 211 -5.73 28.38 7.47
CA SER A 211 -4.80 27.79 8.41
C SER A 211 -5.31 28.22 9.78
N ASP A 212 -6.23 27.43 10.32
CA ASP A 212 -6.73 27.59 11.67
C ASP A 212 -5.58 27.19 12.60
N GLY A 213 -4.62 28.09 12.79
CA GLY A 213 -3.53 28.02 13.76
C GLY A 213 -2.72 26.72 13.71
N GLY A 214 -1.53 26.74 13.10
CA GLY A 214 -0.59 25.63 13.24
C GLY A 214 -0.47 25.22 14.71
N PHE A 215 -0.56 23.91 15.01
CA PHE A 215 -0.63 23.31 16.35
C PHE A 215 -0.45 24.32 17.51
N GLU A 216 -1.50 25.06 17.86
CA GLU A 216 -1.45 25.98 18.99
C GLU A 216 -1.54 25.16 20.27
N GLY A 217 -0.38 24.73 20.72
CA GLY A 217 -0.17 24.00 21.95
C GLY A 217 1.33 23.85 22.14
N GLY A 218 1.87 24.45 23.20
CA GLY A 218 3.26 24.20 23.56
C GLY A 218 3.49 22.70 23.58
N VAL A 219 4.54 22.24 22.90
CA VAL A 219 4.92 20.83 22.93
C VAL A 219 5.20 20.50 24.39
N GLY A 220 4.24 19.85 25.05
CA GLY A 220 4.44 19.32 26.40
C GLY A 220 5.54 18.26 26.36
N ALA A 221 5.79 17.60 27.49
CA ALA A 221 6.68 16.44 27.48
C ALA A 221 6.16 15.40 26.48
N VAL A 222 6.90 15.18 25.39
CA VAL A 222 6.62 14.13 24.41
C VAL A 222 7.24 12.84 24.95
N PRO A 223 6.50 11.73 25.00
CA PRO A 223 7.06 10.47 25.45
C PRO A 223 8.13 9.98 24.46
N ASP A 224 9.16 9.30 24.97
CA ASP A 224 10.23 8.71 24.14
C ASP A 224 9.71 7.64 23.16
N ALA A 225 8.57 7.02 23.48
CA ALA A 225 7.87 6.06 22.63
C ALA A 225 6.35 6.18 22.77
N LEU A 226 5.64 6.02 21.65
CA LEU A 226 4.18 5.99 21.60
C LEU A 226 3.72 4.93 20.61
N ASP A 227 2.82 4.05 21.05
CA ASP A 227 2.21 3.02 20.20
C ASP A 227 0.69 3.01 20.40
N TRP A 228 -0.04 3.55 19.42
CA TRP A 228 -1.50 3.63 19.46
C TRP A 228 -2.19 2.26 19.47
N ARG A 229 -1.51 1.18 19.06
CA ARG A 229 -2.04 -0.18 19.15
C ARG A 229 -2.18 -0.62 20.60
N GLN A 230 -1.21 -0.26 21.44
CA GLN A 230 -1.24 -0.54 22.89
C GLN A 230 -2.35 0.23 23.59
N SER A 231 -2.69 1.41 23.07
CA SER A 231 -3.82 2.23 23.54
C SER A 231 -5.17 1.80 22.96
N GLY A 232 -5.21 0.76 22.12
CA GLY A 232 -6.44 0.29 21.48
C GLY A 232 -7.06 1.28 20.49
N ALA A 233 -6.26 2.15 19.89
CA ALA A 233 -6.66 3.19 18.92
C ALA A 233 -6.32 2.84 17.47
N VAL A 234 -6.14 1.55 17.17
CA VAL A 234 -5.87 1.03 15.83
C VAL A 234 -6.76 -0.19 15.62
N THR A 235 -7.50 -0.21 14.52
CA THR A 235 -8.30 -1.37 14.10
C THR A 235 -7.41 -2.51 13.60
N LYS A 236 -8.01 -3.65 13.21
CA LYS A 236 -7.26 -4.71 12.54
C LYS A 236 -6.63 -4.17 11.25
N VAL A 237 -5.47 -4.72 10.88
CA VAL A 237 -4.90 -4.47 9.54
C VAL A 237 -5.90 -4.92 8.48
N LYS A 238 -6.16 -4.07 7.49
CA LYS A 238 -7.06 -4.33 6.36
C LYS A 238 -6.24 -4.54 5.07
N ASP A 239 -6.87 -5.07 4.02
CA ASP A 239 -6.26 -5.26 2.70
C ASP A 239 -7.07 -4.49 1.64
N GLN A 240 -6.41 -3.65 0.86
CA GLN A 240 -7.03 -2.87 -0.21
C GLN A 240 -7.22 -3.68 -1.51
N GLY A 241 -6.71 -4.91 -1.57
CA GLY A 241 -6.79 -5.73 -2.77
C GLY A 241 -6.10 -5.06 -3.96
N SER A 242 -6.58 -5.36 -5.17
CA SER A 242 -6.09 -4.77 -6.42
C SER A 242 -6.64 -3.37 -6.72
N CYS A 243 -7.33 -2.75 -5.76
CA CYS A 243 -7.87 -1.41 -5.91
C CYS A 243 -6.86 -0.37 -5.40
N GLY A 244 -6.66 0.72 -6.14
CA GLY A 244 -5.81 1.85 -5.76
C GLY A 244 -6.38 2.71 -4.63
N ALA A 245 -6.94 2.08 -3.60
CA ALA A 245 -7.74 2.68 -2.53
C ALA A 245 -6.93 3.08 -1.29
N CYS A 246 -5.60 3.01 -1.30
CA CYS A 246 -4.75 3.34 -0.14
C CYS A 246 -5.11 4.67 0.54
N TRP A 247 -5.54 5.67 -0.23
CA TRP A 247 -6.01 6.96 0.27
C TRP A 247 -7.23 6.84 1.19
N SER A 248 -8.16 5.93 0.88
CA SER A 248 -9.37 5.69 1.67
C SER A 248 -9.02 4.97 2.98
N PHE A 249 -8.18 3.94 2.93
CA PHE A 249 -7.68 3.21 4.10
C PHE A 249 -6.87 4.10 5.04
N SER A 250 -6.07 5.01 4.48
CA SER A 250 -5.31 5.99 5.26
C SER A 250 -6.25 6.98 5.96
N ALA A 251 -7.27 7.49 5.25
CA ALA A 251 -8.25 8.39 5.81
C ALA A 251 -9.11 7.73 6.90
N THR A 252 -9.63 6.52 6.65
CA THR A 252 -10.41 5.76 7.65
C THR A 252 -9.55 5.45 8.86
N GLY A 253 -8.34 4.93 8.71
CA GLY A 253 -7.45 4.62 9.84
C GLY A 253 -7.19 5.84 10.75
N ALA A 254 -7.00 7.02 10.17
CA ALA A 254 -6.87 8.26 10.94
C ALA A 254 -8.18 8.64 11.68
N MET A 255 -9.32 8.55 11.00
CA MET A 255 -10.64 8.84 11.59
C MET A 255 -11.00 7.84 12.71
N GLU A 256 -10.70 6.56 12.52
CA GLU A 256 -10.90 5.50 13.50
C GLU A 256 -10.08 5.77 14.78
N GLY A 257 -8.80 6.09 14.61
CA GLY A 257 -7.89 6.40 15.72
C GLY A 257 -8.32 7.63 16.50
N ILE A 258 -8.61 8.74 15.83
CA ILE A 258 -9.05 9.97 16.53
C ILE A 258 -10.41 9.79 17.19
N ASN A 259 -11.33 9.02 16.59
CA ASN A 259 -12.60 8.69 17.21
C ASN A 259 -12.41 7.91 18.51
N LYS A 260 -11.49 6.94 18.53
CA LYS A 260 -11.13 6.22 19.76
C LYS A 260 -10.55 7.15 20.82
N ILE A 261 -9.62 8.03 20.44
CA ILE A 261 -8.94 8.95 21.36
C ILE A 261 -9.95 9.92 22.01
N THR A 262 -10.89 10.44 21.22
CA THR A 262 -11.81 11.49 21.68
C THR A 262 -13.07 10.94 22.37
N THR A 263 -13.61 9.83 21.88
CA THR A 263 -14.90 9.27 22.35
C THR A 263 -14.74 8.00 23.18
N GLY A 264 -13.57 7.37 23.16
CA GLY A 264 -13.35 6.05 23.75
C GLY A 264 -13.83 4.87 22.89
N SER A 265 -14.49 5.13 21.75
CA SER A 265 -15.06 4.09 20.87
C SER A 265 -14.16 3.83 19.67
N LEU A 266 -13.68 2.60 19.49
CA LEU A 266 -12.98 2.19 18.27
C LEU A 266 -14.00 1.59 17.32
N LEU A 267 -14.20 2.25 16.18
CA LEU A 267 -15.09 1.79 15.10
C LEU A 267 -14.22 1.38 13.91
N SER A 268 -14.68 0.43 13.10
CA SER A 268 -14.12 0.17 11.78
C SER A 268 -14.98 0.93 10.76
N LEU A 269 -14.40 1.89 10.05
CA LEU A 269 -15.10 2.76 9.10
C LEU A 269 -15.00 2.21 7.67
N SER A 270 -15.96 2.59 6.83
CA SER A 270 -16.10 2.10 5.46
C SER A 270 -15.16 2.78 4.48
N GLU A 271 -14.17 2.05 3.98
CA GLU A 271 -13.40 2.52 2.82
C GLU A 271 -14.25 2.59 1.56
N GLN A 272 -15.21 1.67 1.41
CA GLN A 272 -16.06 1.59 0.20
C GLN A 272 -16.98 2.79 0.04
N GLU A 273 -17.49 3.36 1.14
CA GLU A 273 -18.28 4.59 1.06
C GLU A 273 -17.45 5.72 0.46
N LEU A 274 -16.18 5.87 0.87
CA LEU A 274 -15.28 6.86 0.29
C LEU A 274 -15.05 6.58 -1.20
N ILE A 275 -14.76 5.33 -1.57
CA ILE A 275 -14.50 4.92 -2.96
C ILE A 275 -15.69 5.21 -3.88
N ASP A 276 -16.91 4.93 -3.41
CA ASP A 276 -18.14 5.02 -4.19
C ASP A 276 -18.75 6.44 -4.19
N CYS A 277 -18.62 7.18 -3.09
CA CYS A 277 -19.34 8.44 -2.86
C CYS A 277 -18.46 9.69 -2.98
N ASP A 278 -17.16 9.61 -2.69
CA ASP A 278 -16.23 10.74 -2.86
C ASP A 278 -15.75 10.87 -4.32
N ARG A 279 -16.71 11.00 -5.25
CA ARG A 279 -16.43 11.13 -6.70
C ARG A 279 -16.25 12.58 -7.14
N SER A 280 -16.48 13.54 -6.25
CA SER A 280 -16.29 14.98 -6.55
C SER A 280 -14.85 15.43 -6.32
N TYR A 281 -14.12 14.75 -5.43
CA TYR A 281 -12.73 15.09 -5.11
C TYR A 281 -11.76 13.96 -5.45
N ASN A 282 -12.17 12.69 -5.27
CA ASN A 282 -11.34 11.52 -5.50
C ASN A 282 -11.84 10.65 -6.67
N ALA A 283 -11.03 9.67 -7.08
CA ALA A 283 -11.26 8.82 -8.25
C ALA A 283 -11.46 7.34 -7.90
N GLY A 284 -11.89 7.03 -6.67
CA GLY A 284 -12.12 5.65 -6.21
C GLY A 284 -10.88 4.77 -6.33
N CYS A 285 -10.98 3.64 -7.04
CA CYS A 285 -9.83 2.77 -7.30
C CYS A 285 -8.77 3.41 -8.23
N GLY A 286 -9.13 4.48 -8.94
CA GLY A 286 -8.18 5.31 -9.68
C GLY A 286 -7.24 6.13 -8.79
N GLY A 287 -7.52 6.19 -7.48
CA GLY A 287 -6.71 6.86 -6.47
C GLY A 287 -7.31 8.17 -5.96
N GLY A 288 -6.58 8.81 -5.04
CA GLY A 288 -7.11 9.94 -4.28
C GLY A 288 -6.16 10.49 -3.22
N LEU A 289 -6.67 11.45 -2.44
CA LEU A 289 -6.00 12.12 -1.32
C LEU A 289 -6.87 12.04 -0.06
N MET A 290 -6.21 11.86 1.09
CA MET A 290 -6.87 11.78 2.40
C MET A 290 -7.56 13.08 2.79
N THR A 291 -6.96 14.23 2.47
CA THR A 291 -7.54 15.56 2.77
C THR A 291 -8.87 15.77 2.04
N TYR A 292 -8.98 15.27 0.80
CA TYR A 292 -10.23 15.24 0.05
C TYR A 292 -11.26 14.31 0.69
N ALA A 293 -10.83 13.14 1.21
CA ALA A 293 -11.72 12.24 1.94
C ALA A 293 -12.29 12.93 3.19
N TYR A 294 -11.46 13.61 3.99
CA TYR A 294 -11.94 14.36 5.16
C TYR A 294 -12.93 15.46 4.77
N LYS A 295 -12.63 16.21 3.70
CA LYS A 295 -13.54 17.23 3.15
C LYS A 295 -14.88 16.64 2.72
N PHE A 296 -14.85 15.48 2.07
CA PHE A 296 -16.06 14.73 1.72
C PHE A 296 -16.84 14.35 2.98
N VAL A 297 -16.20 13.74 3.98
CA VAL A 297 -16.87 13.30 5.22
C VAL A 297 -17.50 14.47 5.98
N ILE A 298 -16.82 15.61 6.08
CA ILE A 298 -17.38 16.85 6.65
C ILE A 298 -18.65 17.24 5.89
N LYS A 299 -18.60 17.31 4.56
CA LYS A 299 -19.75 17.69 3.72
C LYS A 299 -20.88 16.66 3.75
N ASN A 300 -20.53 15.38 3.83
CA ASN A 300 -21.46 14.27 3.92
C ASN A 300 -22.14 14.23 5.30
N GLY A 301 -21.58 14.90 6.31
CA GLY A 301 -22.06 14.89 7.69
C GLY A 301 -21.68 13.64 8.46
N GLY A 302 -20.62 12.95 8.03
CA GLY A 302 -20.05 11.75 8.61
C GLY A 302 -19.87 10.60 7.63
N ILE A 303 -19.46 9.45 8.15
CA ILE A 303 -19.15 8.21 7.41
C ILE A 303 -19.68 6.99 8.17
N ASP A 304 -20.10 5.95 7.44
CA ASP A 304 -20.61 4.70 7.99
C ASP A 304 -19.51 3.70 8.37
N THR A 305 -19.93 2.64 9.05
CA THR A 305 -19.06 1.54 9.46
C THR A 305 -18.77 0.60 8.28
N GLU A 306 -17.67 -0.15 8.40
CA GLU A 306 -17.33 -1.24 7.49
C GLU A 306 -18.44 -2.30 7.43
N ASP A 307 -19.16 -2.56 8.52
CA ASP A 307 -20.25 -3.53 8.55
C ASP A 307 -21.48 -3.05 7.73
N ASP A 308 -21.80 -1.76 7.79
CA ASP A 308 -22.95 -1.18 7.07
C ASP A 308 -22.66 -1.01 5.57
N TYR A 309 -21.42 -0.62 5.24
CA TYR A 309 -20.95 -0.44 3.87
C TYR A 309 -19.62 -1.18 3.62
N PRO A 310 -19.66 -2.52 3.42
CA PRO A 310 -18.45 -3.33 3.31
C PRO A 310 -17.62 -3.04 2.07
N PHE A 311 -16.31 -3.22 2.21
CA PHE A 311 -15.30 -3.16 1.16
C PHE A 311 -15.49 -4.24 0.09
N ARG A 312 -15.24 -3.85 -1.17
CA ARG A 312 -15.51 -4.67 -2.37
C ARG A 312 -14.38 -4.69 -3.37
N GLU A 313 -13.24 -4.08 -3.04
CA GLU A 313 -12.04 -4.07 -3.89
C GLU A 313 -12.26 -3.53 -5.33
N ALA A 314 -13.31 -2.73 -5.53
CA ALA A 314 -13.70 -2.23 -6.85
C ALA A 314 -14.47 -0.91 -6.73
N ASP A 315 -14.50 -0.14 -7.83
CA ASP A 315 -15.39 1.00 -7.95
C ASP A 315 -16.86 0.54 -7.97
N GLY A 316 -17.69 1.23 -7.20
CA GLY A 316 -19.13 1.07 -7.20
C GLY A 316 -19.86 2.39 -7.46
N THR A 317 -21.19 2.34 -7.31
CA THR A 317 -22.03 3.54 -7.30
C THR A 317 -22.45 3.84 -5.87
N CYS A 318 -22.31 5.10 -5.45
CA CYS A 318 -22.69 5.54 -4.11
C CYS A 318 -24.09 5.08 -3.70
N ASN A 319 -24.16 4.17 -2.73
CA ASN A 319 -25.42 3.61 -2.26
C ASN A 319 -26.02 4.45 -1.14
N LYS A 320 -26.90 5.39 -1.51
CA LYS A 320 -27.61 6.27 -0.56
C LYS A 320 -28.46 5.53 0.48
N ASN A 321 -28.82 4.27 0.24
CA ASN A 321 -29.55 3.47 1.23
C ASN A 321 -28.64 2.90 2.32
N LYS A 322 -27.33 2.87 2.09
CA LYS A 322 -26.34 2.47 3.09
C LYS A 322 -25.87 3.68 3.90
N VAL A 323 -25.70 4.85 3.26
CA VAL A 323 -25.31 6.16 3.84
C VAL A 323 -26.34 6.70 4.85
N ARG A 324 -26.50 6.02 5.98
CA ARG A 324 -27.63 6.25 6.91
C ARG A 324 -27.22 6.58 8.33
N TRP A 325 -26.14 6.00 8.84
CA TRP A 325 -25.80 6.12 10.26
C TRP A 325 -24.85 7.29 10.51
N ARG A 326 -23.88 7.49 9.61
CA ARG A 326 -22.83 8.53 9.70
C ARG A 326 -22.22 8.52 11.09
N CYS A 327 -21.78 7.34 11.50
CA CYS A 327 -21.40 6.99 12.86
C CYS A 327 -20.22 7.82 13.38
N CYS A 328 -19.31 8.23 12.48
CA CYS A 328 -18.17 9.08 12.77
C CYS A 328 -18.30 10.39 11.99
N ARG A 329 -18.09 11.51 12.68
CA ARG A 329 -18.11 12.86 12.10
C ARG A 329 -16.75 13.50 12.24
N VAL A 330 -16.31 14.15 11.18
CA VAL A 330 -15.12 15.00 11.17
C VAL A 330 -15.60 16.45 11.14
N GLU A 331 -15.02 17.29 11.99
CA GLU A 331 -15.35 18.72 12.04
C GLU A 331 -14.38 19.56 11.20
N ASN A 332 -13.09 19.24 11.28
CA ASN A 332 -12.02 19.87 10.52
C ASN A 332 -10.86 18.89 10.28
N TYR A 333 -9.88 19.30 9.49
CA TYR A 333 -8.60 18.64 9.36
C TYR A 333 -7.50 19.70 9.20
N LEU A 334 -6.30 19.38 9.65
CA LEU A 334 -5.13 20.24 9.48
C LEU A 334 -4.31 19.73 8.29
N GLU A 335 -3.97 20.63 7.38
CA GLU A 335 -3.09 20.37 6.25
C GLU A 335 -1.85 21.25 6.41
N HIS A 336 -0.68 20.62 6.57
CA HIS A 336 0.59 21.35 6.54
C HIS A 336 1.02 21.49 5.07
N VAL A 337 1.13 22.74 4.62
CA VAL A 337 1.72 23.12 3.33
C VAL A 337 3.21 23.34 3.49
#